data_AF-A0AAE6ZFJ4-F1
#
_entry.id   AF-A0AAE6ZFJ4-F1
#
_cell.length_a   1.000
_cell.length_b   1.000
_cell.length_c   1.000
_cell.angle_alpha   90.00
_cell.angle_beta   90.00
_cell.angle_gamma   90.00
#
_symmetry.space_group_name_H-M   'P 1'
#
loop_
_entity.id
_entity.type
_entity.pdbx_description
1 polymer ?
#
loop_
_entity_poly.entity_id
_entity_poly.type
_entity_poly.pdbx_seq_one_letter_code
_entity_poly.pdbx_strand_id
1 'polypeptide(L)'
;MDLEKVKPKPFENAALSPENIRLNDYRPVSIFNIPQTDVRRASFPVIDMHTHAWQLQLDVSQWVSRMDAANIEKSVVLTFETGAGFDAVVQQYAKYADRFDLWCGFDYTGYDQGDDSWTDHAVAELERCYRMGAKGVGELGDKGVGEFYSRPVAGYGLHLDDPRMKPLFRKCGELKMPVNIHIADPMWMYLPMDAQNDGLMNAYEWRIDPAQPGLLDHGALLQTFENVVRNHPETMFIACHFANCTYDLNIVARLLDTYPNLYVDNAARFAETATIPRVAKAFYERYQDRLLFGTDLGYDLEMNMEYAAKFYQVAFRIMESTDDHFYEHGIFTYHWPLYGLGLSPQVLEKIYRLNALKLLQQ
;
A
#
# COMPACT_ATOMS: atom_id res chain seq x y z
N MET A 1 -37.68 34.80 26.66
CA MET A 1 -36.32 34.33 27.02
C MET A 1 -35.36 35.10 26.15
N ASP A 2 -34.47 35.88 26.74
CA ASP A 2 -33.49 36.70 26.00
C ASP A 2 -32.32 35.81 25.61
N LEU A 3 -32.15 35.56 24.30
CA LEU A 3 -31.11 34.67 23.78
C LEU A 3 -29.70 35.18 24.14
N GLU A 4 -29.52 36.49 24.29
CA GLU A 4 -28.24 37.08 24.68
C GLU A 4 -27.92 36.87 26.16
N LYS A 5 -28.91 36.50 26.98
CA LYS A 5 -28.69 36.07 28.38
C LYS A 5 -28.40 34.57 28.51
N VAL A 6 -28.62 33.79 27.45
CA VAL A 6 -28.45 32.33 27.43
C VAL A 6 -27.19 31.94 26.65
N LYS A 7 -26.78 32.74 25.65
CA LYS A 7 -25.51 32.54 24.96
C LYS A 7 -24.35 32.77 25.94
N PRO A 8 -23.39 31.85 26.02
CA PRO A 8 -22.20 32.07 26.84
C PRO A 8 -21.45 33.31 26.36
N LYS A 9 -20.76 33.97 27.29
CA LYS A 9 -19.76 34.99 26.94
C LYS A 9 -18.76 34.39 25.94
N PRO A 10 -18.15 35.20 25.06
CA PRO A 10 -17.15 34.73 24.10
C PRO A 10 -16.11 33.85 24.80
N PHE A 11 -15.81 32.71 24.21
CA PHE A 11 -14.84 31.76 24.77
C PHE A 11 -13.49 32.46 24.94
N GLU A 12 -12.94 32.46 26.17
CA GLU A 12 -11.81 33.34 26.52
C GLU A 12 -10.47 32.94 25.86
N ASN A 13 -10.35 31.68 25.39
CA ASN A 13 -9.15 31.22 24.71
C ASN A 13 -9.22 31.49 23.20
N ALA A 14 -8.77 32.68 22.79
CA ALA A 14 -8.71 33.08 21.38
C ALA A 14 -7.85 32.13 20.52
N ALA A 15 -6.85 31.43 21.10
CA ALA A 15 -6.00 30.51 20.34
C ALA A 15 -6.75 29.26 19.86
N LEU A 16 -7.86 28.90 20.52
CA LEU A 16 -8.74 27.79 20.11
C LEU A 16 -9.91 28.27 19.25
N SER A 17 -9.97 29.55 18.88
CA SER A 17 -11.01 30.05 18.00
C SER A 17 -10.81 29.49 16.58
N PRO A 18 -11.89 29.32 15.80
CA PRO A 18 -11.78 28.85 14.41
C PRO A 18 -10.85 29.70 13.54
N GLU A 19 -10.67 30.97 13.87
CA GLU A 19 -9.79 31.90 13.16
C GLU A 19 -8.30 31.70 13.48
N ASN A 20 -7.96 31.07 14.62
CA ASN A 20 -6.59 31.00 15.13
C ASN A 20 -6.07 29.57 15.35
N ILE A 21 -6.95 28.57 15.49
CA ILE A 21 -6.53 27.18 15.67
C ILE A 21 -5.72 26.72 14.45
N ARG A 22 -4.57 26.09 14.71
CA ARG A 22 -3.73 25.57 13.63
C ARG A 22 -4.37 24.31 13.06
N LEU A 23 -4.21 24.09 11.76
CA LEU A 23 -4.70 22.88 11.09
C LEU A 23 -4.17 21.59 11.74
N ASN A 24 -2.91 21.59 12.20
CA ASN A 24 -2.34 20.44 12.90
C ASN A 24 -2.91 20.21 14.31
N ASP A 25 -3.48 21.25 14.93
CA ASP A 25 -4.13 21.15 16.25
C ASP A 25 -5.63 20.87 16.11
N TYR A 26 -6.18 20.96 14.89
CA TYR A 26 -7.57 20.62 14.59
C TYR A 26 -7.73 19.10 14.55
N ARG A 27 -8.17 18.54 15.68
CA ARG A 27 -8.42 17.10 15.89
C ARG A 27 -9.83 16.89 16.46
N PRO A 28 -10.88 17.02 15.63
CA PRO A 28 -12.25 16.89 16.10
C PRO A 28 -12.52 15.47 16.64
N VAL A 29 -13.45 15.39 17.60
CA VAL A 29 -14.02 14.14 18.09
C VAL A 29 -15.48 14.10 17.65
N SER A 30 -15.94 12.92 17.23
CA SER A 30 -17.34 12.76 16.81
C SER A 30 -18.30 13.07 17.96
N ILE A 31 -19.28 13.94 17.72
CA ILE A 31 -20.33 14.29 18.68
C ILE A 31 -21.54 13.34 18.60
N PHE A 32 -21.59 12.50 17.57
CA PHE A 32 -22.72 11.63 17.33
C PHE A 32 -22.70 10.44 18.30
N ASN A 33 -23.81 10.25 19.01
CA ASN A 33 -24.02 9.06 19.82
C ASN A 33 -24.67 7.97 18.96
N ILE A 34 -23.85 7.26 18.22
CA ILE A 34 -24.22 6.19 17.29
C ILE A 34 -23.47 4.90 17.65
N PRO A 35 -23.96 3.72 17.22
CA PRO A 35 -23.26 2.46 17.44
C PRO A 35 -21.81 2.53 16.94
N GLN A 36 -20.90 1.91 17.69
CA GLN A 36 -19.49 1.77 17.34
C GLN A 36 -19.08 0.31 17.43
N THR A 37 -18.29 -0.13 16.46
CA THR A 37 -17.85 -1.52 16.34
C THR A 37 -16.36 -1.63 16.70
N ASP A 38 -16.03 -2.51 17.65
CA ASP A 38 -14.65 -2.87 17.99
C ASP A 38 -14.25 -4.17 17.27
N VAL A 39 -13.52 -4.05 16.16
CA VAL A 39 -13.11 -5.20 15.32
C VAL A 39 -11.67 -5.58 15.63
N ARG A 40 -11.46 -6.44 16.64
CA ARG A 40 -10.12 -6.83 17.11
C ARG A 40 -9.40 -7.83 16.22
N ARG A 41 -10.17 -8.59 15.46
CA ARG A 41 -9.75 -9.78 14.74
C ARG A 41 -10.57 -9.85 13.45
N ALA A 42 -9.93 -10.13 12.31
CA ALA A 42 -10.63 -10.26 11.05
C ALA A 42 -11.66 -11.39 11.06
N SER A 43 -12.80 -11.14 10.43
CA SER A 43 -13.90 -12.10 10.26
C SER A 43 -13.52 -13.39 9.54
N PHE A 44 -12.47 -13.36 8.71
CA PHE A 44 -11.88 -14.52 8.03
C PHE A 44 -10.35 -14.50 8.18
N PRO A 45 -9.65 -15.64 8.05
CA PRO A 45 -8.19 -15.65 8.01
C PRO A 45 -7.68 -14.76 6.87
N VAL A 46 -6.66 -13.95 7.14
CA VAL A 46 -6.14 -12.96 6.20
C VAL A 46 -4.76 -13.36 5.69
N ILE A 47 -4.53 -13.21 4.39
CA ILE A 47 -3.20 -13.15 3.78
C ILE A 47 -2.90 -11.69 3.52
N ASP A 48 -2.01 -11.12 4.31
CA ASP A 48 -1.56 -9.73 4.16
C ASP A 48 -0.55 -9.68 3.02
N MET A 49 -0.99 -9.24 1.84
CA MET A 49 -0.20 -9.30 0.60
C MET A 49 0.85 -8.19 0.49
N HIS A 50 0.94 -7.31 1.48
CA HIS A 50 1.80 -6.12 1.40
C HIS A 50 2.34 -5.77 2.78
N THR A 51 3.55 -6.22 3.07
CA THR A 51 4.29 -5.87 4.29
C THR A 51 5.78 -5.75 3.99
N HIS A 52 6.56 -5.14 4.88
CA HIS A 52 8.00 -4.91 4.66
C HIS A 52 8.90 -5.40 5.80
N ALA A 53 10.14 -5.74 5.44
CA ALA A 53 11.21 -6.03 6.39
C ALA A 53 12.22 -4.86 6.47
N TRP A 54 11.78 -3.70 6.94
CA TRP A 54 12.62 -2.48 7.00
C TRP A 54 13.90 -2.64 7.83
N GLN A 55 13.91 -3.58 8.78
CA GLN A 55 15.05 -3.83 9.65
C GLN A 55 15.44 -5.32 9.64
N LEU A 56 16.75 -5.57 9.53
CA LEU A 56 17.33 -6.88 9.75
C LEU A 56 17.60 -7.07 11.26
N GLN A 57 17.50 -8.30 11.76
CA GLN A 57 17.65 -8.68 13.18
C GLN A 57 16.44 -8.42 14.08
N LEU A 58 15.24 -8.67 13.56
CA LEU A 58 14.02 -8.57 14.35
C LEU A 58 13.62 -9.91 14.97
N ASP A 59 12.95 -9.84 16.11
CA ASP A 59 12.27 -10.99 16.69
C ASP A 59 10.96 -11.25 15.94
N VAL A 60 11.05 -12.05 14.87
CA VAL A 60 9.91 -12.43 14.02
C VAL A 60 8.77 -13.07 14.84
N SER A 61 9.06 -13.65 16.01
CA SER A 61 8.03 -14.26 16.87
C SER A 61 6.99 -13.26 17.39
N GLN A 62 7.39 -12.00 17.57
CA GLN A 62 6.49 -10.92 17.96
C GLN A 62 5.53 -10.58 16.83
N TRP A 63 6.01 -10.56 15.59
CA TRP A 63 5.14 -10.40 14.42
C TRP A 63 4.13 -11.54 14.34
N VAL A 64 4.58 -12.79 14.45
CA VAL A 64 3.70 -13.97 14.46
C VAL A 64 2.62 -13.88 15.54
N SER A 65 2.98 -13.40 16.75
CA SER A 65 2.00 -13.22 17.82
C SER A 65 0.91 -12.18 17.48
N ARG A 66 1.26 -11.11 16.75
CA ARG A 66 0.28 -10.13 16.23
C ARG A 66 -0.60 -10.73 15.16
N MET A 67 0.01 -11.46 14.24
CA MET A 67 -0.72 -12.17 13.18
C MET A 67 -1.77 -13.09 13.80
N ASP A 68 -1.38 -13.87 14.81
CA ASP A 68 -2.28 -14.77 15.53
C ASP A 68 -3.40 -14.01 16.24
N ALA A 69 -3.12 -12.86 16.85
CA ALA A 69 -4.13 -12.03 17.51
C ALA A 69 -5.16 -11.45 16.52
N ALA A 70 -4.70 -10.99 15.35
CA ALA A 70 -5.51 -10.32 14.33
C ALA A 70 -6.16 -11.26 13.29
N ASN A 71 -5.88 -12.58 13.35
CA ASN A 71 -6.30 -13.60 12.35
C ASN A 71 -5.57 -13.50 11.01
N ILE A 72 -4.31 -13.06 11.02
CA ILE A 72 -3.45 -13.09 9.84
C ILE A 72 -2.85 -14.49 9.72
N GLU A 73 -3.27 -15.22 8.69
CA GLU A 73 -2.76 -16.54 8.36
C GLU A 73 -1.32 -16.45 7.86
N LYS A 74 -1.06 -15.51 6.95
CA LYS A 74 0.23 -15.33 6.29
C LYS A 74 0.48 -13.86 5.95
N SER A 75 1.74 -13.44 5.94
CA SER A 75 2.16 -12.14 5.43
C SER A 75 3.15 -12.29 4.28
N VAL A 76 2.98 -11.52 3.22
CA VAL A 76 3.93 -11.39 2.12
C VAL A 76 4.87 -10.26 2.44
N VAL A 77 6.16 -10.58 2.55
CA VAL A 77 7.23 -9.63 2.87
C VAL A 77 7.90 -9.20 1.57
N LEU A 78 7.67 -7.95 1.20
CA LEU A 78 8.24 -7.24 0.08
C LEU A 78 9.61 -6.70 0.53
N THR A 79 10.66 -7.47 0.24
CA THR A 79 11.94 -7.33 0.94
C THR A 79 12.82 -6.20 0.42
N PHE A 80 12.64 -5.81 -0.85
CA PHE A 80 13.57 -4.97 -1.61
C PHE A 80 14.95 -5.59 -1.88
N GLU A 81 15.27 -6.72 -1.24
CA GLU A 81 16.62 -7.25 -1.21
C GLU A 81 16.87 -8.24 -2.37
N THR A 82 18.12 -8.26 -2.83
CA THR A 82 18.72 -9.29 -3.70
C THR A 82 20.02 -9.78 -3.05
N GLY A 83 20.73 -10.69 -3.71
CA GLY A 83 22.07 -11.12 -3.32
C GLY A 83 22.16 -11.59 -1.87
N ALA A 84 23.22 -11.13 -1.18
CA ALA A 84 23.45 -11.43 0.23
C ALA A 84 22.41 -10.81 1.18
N GLY A 85 21.77 -9.71 0.79
CA GLY A 85 20.68 -9.09 1.56
C GLY A 85 19.47 -10.02 1.61
N PHE A 86 19.10 -10.59 0.46
CA PHE A 86 18.00 -11.56 0.39
C PHE A 86 18.31 -12.84 1.17
N ASP A 87 19.56 -13.33 1.10
CA ASP A 87 20.00 -14.48 1.88
C ASP A 87 19.84 -14.25 3.40
N ALA A 88 20.14 -13.04 3.88
CA ALA A 88 19.97 -12.68 5.28
C ALA A 88 18.48 -12.66 5.70
N VAL A 89 17.60 -12.13 4.84
CA VAL A 89 16.14 -12.15 5.10
C VAL A 89 15.61 -13.58 5.11
N VAL A 90 16.00 -14.43 4.15
CA VAL A 90 15.62 -15.85 4.14
C VAL A 90 16.00 -16.54 5.46
N GLN A 91 17.21 -16.30 5.96
CA GLN A 91 17.66 -16.86 7.24
C GLN A 91 16.85 -16.31 8.42
N GLN A 92 16.55 -15.02 8.45
CA GLN A 92 15.78 -14.38 9.53
C GLN A 92 14.37 -14.97 9.67
N TYR A 93 13.71 -15.27 8.55
CA TYR A 93 12.33 -15.76 8.54
C TYR A 93 12.23 -17.30 8.48
N ALA A 94 13.33 -18.03 8.35
CA ALA A 94 13.35 -19.48 8.13
C ALA A 94 12.55 -20.29 9.16
N LYS A 95 12.52 -19.87 10.43
CA LYS A 95 11.77 -20.55 11.50
C LYS A 95 10.24 -20.47 11.31
N TYR A 96 9.76 -19.49 10.55
CA TYR A 96 8.36 -19.17 10.34
C TYR A 96 8.00 -19.18 8.84
N ALA A 97 8.67 -20.00 8.04
CA ALA A 97 8.50 -20.06 6.59
C ALA A 97 7.07 -20.46 6.12
N ASP A 98 6.25 -21.03 7.00
CA ASP A 98 4.83 -21.29 6.75
C ASP A 98 3.96 -20.04 6.91
N ARG A 99 4.43 -19.04 7.67
CA ARG A 99 3.73 -17.79 7.99
C ARG A 99 4.14 -16.61 7.11
N PHE A 100 5.27 -16.71 6.41
CA PHE A 100 5.78 -15.62 5.58
C PHE A 100 6.19 -16.11 4.20
N ASP A 101 5.71 -15.43 3.16
CA ASP A 101 6.25 -15.56 1.80
C ASP A 101 7.17 -14.36 1.54
N LEU A 102 8.41 -14.62 1.12
CA LEU A 102 9.42 -13.59 0.87
C LEU A 102 9.48 -13.27 -0.61
N TRP A 103 9.42 -11.98 -0.96
CA TRP A 103 9.48 -11.49 -2.33
C TRP A 103 10.75 -10.64 -2.50
N CYS A 104 11.54 -10.93 -3.53
CA CYS A 104 12.83 -10.27 -3.77
C CYS A 104 12.67 -8.97 -4.55
N GLY A 105 13.73 -8.16 -4.61
CA GLY A 105 13.84 -7.03 -5.55
C GLY A 105 14.36 -7.45 -6.93
N PHE A 106 14.63 -6.46 -7.78
CA PHE A 106 15.50 -6.63 -8.95
C PHE A 106 16.88 -6.08 -8.66
N ASP A 107 17.92 -6.74 -9.17
CA ASP A 107 19.29 -6.26 -9.02
C ASP A 107 19.65 -5.28 -10.13
N TYR A 108 19.73 -4.00 -9.77
CA TYR A 108 20.12 -2.94 -10.68
C TYR A 108 21.65 -2.75 -10.75
N THR A 109 22.48 -3.59 -10.13
CA THR A 109 23.95 -3.41 -10.13
C THR A 109 24.52 -3.39 -11.54
N GLY A 110 25.05 -2.23 -11.96
CA GLY A 110 25.70 -2.04 -13.26
C GLY A 110 24.80 -1.59 -14.41
N TYR A 111 23.52 -1.29 -14.14
CA TYR A 111 22.54 -0.88 -15.18
C TYR A 111 22.92 0.38 -15.97
N ASP A 112 23.78 1.24 -15.40
CA ASP A 112 24.20 2.54 -15.92
C ASP A 112 25.60 2.53 -16.54
N GLN A 113 26.26 1.35 -16.63
CA GLN A 113 27.63 1.23 -17.13
C GLN A 113 27.74 1.19 -18.67
N GLY A 114 26.61 1.17 -19.37
CA GLY A 114 26.56 1.13 -20.84
C GLY A 114 26.96 -0.22 -21.45
N ASP A 115 26.97 -1.28 -20.65
CA ASP A 115 27.15 -2.66 -21.08
C ASP A 115 25.79 -3.34 -21.27
N ASP A 116 25.62 -4.04 -22.40
CA ASP A 116 24.41 -4.81 -22.72
C ASP A 116 24.26 -6.06 -21.83
N SER A 117 25.27 -6.40 -21.02
CA SER A 117 25.26 -7.59 -20.16
C SER A 117 24.44 -7.45 -18.85
N TRP A 118 24.06 -6.23 -18.44
CA TRP A 118 23.35 -6.01 -17.19
C TRP A 118 22.05 -6.83 -17.10
N THR A 119 21.26 -6.84 -18.17
CA THR A 119 19.98 -7.56 -18.19
C THR A 119 20.17 -9.06 -17.93
N ASP A 120 21.23 -9.68 -18.47
CA ASP A 120 21.52 -11.10 -18.22
C ASP A 120 21.92 -11.34 -16.75
N HIS A 121 22.68 -10.42 -16.15
CA HIS A 121 23.02 -10.47 -14.73
C HIS A 121 21.78 -10.38 -13.85
N ALA A 122 20.92 -9.38 -14.09
CA ALA A 122 19.71 -9.16 -13.30
C ALA A 122 18.75 -10.36 -13.41
N VAL A 123 18.61 -10.96 -14.60
CA VAL A 123 17.82 -12.19 -14.80
C VAL A 123 18.44 -13.37 -14.05
N ALA A 124 19.76 -13.54 -14.07
CA ALA A 124 20.42 -14.61 -13.34
C ALA A 124 20.24 -14.48 -11.82
N GLU A 125 20.25 -13.24 -11.30
CA GLU A 125 20.00 -12.97 -9.89
C GLU A 125 18.54 -13.21 -9.50
N LEU A 126 17.57 -12.84 -10.34
CA LEU A 126 16.16 -13.18 -10.16
C LEU A 126 15.96 -14.71 -10.07
N GLU A 127 16.57 -15.47 -10.98
CA GLU A 127 16.52 -16.94 -10.94
C GLU A 127 17.21 -17.51 -9.68
N ARG A 128 18.25 -16.86 -9.17
CA ARG A 128 18.88 -17.25 -7.89
C ARG A 128 17.94 -17.00 -6.71
N CYS A 129 17.33 -15.82 -6.62
CA CYS A 129 16.35 -15.48 -5.58
C CYS A 129 15.17 -16.48 -5.59
N TYR A 130 14.66 -16.83 -6.77
CA TYR A 130 13.65 -17.88 -6.91
C TYR A 130 14.11 -19.23 -6.33
N ARG A 131 15.33 -19.68 -6.66
CA ARG A 131 15.90 -20.93 -6.09
C ARG A 131 16.10 -20.85 -4.58
N MET A 132 16.35 -19.66 -4.04
CA MET A 132 16.45 -19.41 -2.60
C MET A 132 15.08 -19.38 -1.89
N GLY A 133 13.97 -19.41 -2.64
CA GLY A 133 12.62 -19.52 -2.10
C GLY A 133 11.75 -18.28 -2.32
N ALA A 134 12.22 -17.26 -3.05
CA ALA A 134 11.39 -16.10 -3.38
C ALA A 134 10.10 -16.54 -4.09
N LYS A 135 8.96 -15.99 -3.65
CA LYS A 135 7.63 -16.32 -4.19
C LYS A 135 7.08 -15.29 -5.16
N GLY A 136 7.71 -14.13 -5.23
CA GLY A 136 7.34 -13.02 -6.10
C GLY A 136 8.45 -11.97 -6.11
N VAL A 137 8.19 -10.87 -6.83
CA VAL A 137 9.07 -9.70 -6.89
C VAL A 137 8.32 -8.51 -6.34
N GLY A 138 8.94 -7.75 -5.45
CA GLY A 138 8.39 -6.51 -4.97
C GLY A 138 8.91 -6.09 -3.58
N GLU A 139 8.63 -4.87 -3.17
CA GLU A 139 7.90 -3.86 -3.94
C GLU A 139 8.87 -3.16 -4.91
N LEU A 140 8.50 -3.09 -6.19
CA LEU A 140 9.17 -2.22 -7.15
C LEU A 140 8.58 -0.81 -7.04
N GLY A 141 9.36 0.23 -7.29
CA GLY A 141 8.94 1.58 -6.93
C GLY A 141 9.49 2.65 -7.83
N ASP A 142 8.59 3.36 -8.51
CA ASP A 142 8.90 4.53 -9.32
C ASP A 142 7.98 5.70 -8.99
N LYS A 143 8.60 6.80 -8.54
CA LYS A 143 7.96 8.06 -8.16
C LYS A 143 8.27 9.20 -9.14
N GLY A 144 8.74 8.87 -10.33
CA GLY A 144 9.06 9.83 -11.39
C GLY A 144 10.53 9.87 -11.76
N VAL A 145 11.39 9.20 -11.00
CA VAL A 145 12.87 9.20 -11.17
C VAL A 145 13.42 7.85 -11.59
N GLY A 146 12.57 6.85 -11.83
CA GLY A 146 12.95 5.46 -12.08
C GLY A 146 12.95 4.61 -10.81
N GLU A 147 13.24 3.32 -10.97
CA GLU A 147 13.17 2.29 -9.93
C GLU A 147 14.16 2.53 -8.77
N PHE A 148 13.70 2.76 -7.55
CA PHE A 148 14.60 3.17 -6.45
C PHE A 148 14.50 2.36 -5.15
N TYR A 149 13.55 1.43 -5.04
CA TYR A 149 13.39 0.65 -3.82
C TYR A 149 14.37 -0.51 -3.66
N SER A 150 14.71 -1.21 -4.76
CA SER A 150 15.54 -2.42 -4.66
C SER A 150 16.97 -2.11 -4.21
N ARG A 151 17.57 -3.09 -3.54
CA ARG A 151 18.93 -3.07 -3.00
C ARG A 151 19.77 -4.13 -3.74
N PRO A 152 21.10 -3.94 -3.85
CA PRO A 152 21.92 -2.94 -3.13
C PRO A 152 21.96 -1.55 -3.77
N VAL A 153 21.47 -1.39 -5.00
CA VAL A 153 21.51 -0.12 -5.73
C VAL A 153 20.15 0.22 -6.33
N ALA A 154 19.84 1.52 -6.36
CA ALA A 154 18.69 2.06 -7.08
C ALA A 154 18.96 2.11 -8.59
N GLY A 155 17.95 1.80 -9.39
CA GLY A 155 17.88 1.91 -10.85
C GLY A 155 17.32 3.25 -11.34
N TYR A 156 17.86 4.38 -10.87
CA TYR A 156 17.41 5.71 -11.32
C TYR A 156 17.43 5.86 -12.85
N GLY A 157 16.31 6.32 -13.42
CA GLY A 157 16.10 6.43 -14.87
C GLY A 157 15.65 5.14 -15.55
N LEU A 158 15.69 3.98 -14.88
CA LEU A 158 14.94 2.80 -15.32
C LEU A 158 13.48 2.98 -14.91
N HIS A 159 12.65 3.45 -15.83
CA HIS A 159 11.20 3.37 -15.64
C HIS A 159 10.71 1.96 -15.97
N LEU A 160 9.53 1.61 -15.45
CA LEU A 160 8.96 0.27 -15.57
C LEU A 160 8.98 -0.28 -17.00
N ASP A 161 8.62 0.53 -18.01
CA ASP A 161 8.56 0.09 -19.41
C ASP A 161 9.87 0.27 -20.19
N ASP A 162 11.00 0.52 -19.52
CA ASP A 162 12.31 0.52 -20.15
C ASP A 162 12.56 -0.84 -20.83
N PRO A 163 12.97 -0.88 -22.12
CA PRO A 163 13.19 -2.12 -22.85
C PRO A 163 14.13 -3.11 -22.17
N ARG A 164 15.09 -2.61 -21.36
CA ARG A 164 16.05 -3.44 -20.62
C ARG A 164 15.41 -4.19 -19.45
N MET A 165 14.26 -3.71 -18.94
CA MET A 165 13.48 -4.38 -17.88
C MET A 165 12.61 -5.53 -18.43
N LYS A 166 12.32 -5.53 -19.74
CA LYS A 166 11.41 -6.51 -20.37
C LYS A 166 11.80 -7.98 -20.09
N PRO A 167 13.07 -8.40 -20.16
CA PRO A 167 13.43 -9.79 -19.87
C PRO A 167 13.20 -10.19 -18.41
N LEU A 168 13.29 -9.27 -17.45
CA LEU A 168 13.00 -9.53 -16.04
C LEU A 168 11.51 -9.84 -15.85
N PHE A 169 10.60 -9.01 -16.37
CA PHE A 169 9.16 -9.25 -16.25
C PHE A 169 8.71 -10.52 -16.98
N ARG A 170 9.30 -10.84 -18.13
CA ARG A 170 9.07 -12.12 -18.80
C ARG A 170 9.51 -13.29 -17.91
N LYS A 171 10.71 -13.20 -17.32
CA LYS A 171 11.23 -14.23 -16.43
C LYS A 171 10.32 -14.43 -15.21
N CYS A 172 9.77 -13.35 -14.65
CA CYS A 172 8.75 -13.46 -13.59
C CYS A 172 7.55 -14.31 -14.03
N GLY A 173 7.04 -14.13 -15.24
CA GLY A 173 5.96 -14.96 -15.80
C GLY A 173 6.37 -16.43 -15.98
N GLU A 174 7.56 -16.69 -16.50
CA GLU A 174 8.11 -18.05 -16.65
C GLU A 174 8.26 -18.79 -15.31
N LEU A 175 8.71 -18.07 -14.27
CA LEU A 175 8.90 -18.59 -12.91
C LEU A 175 7.61 -18.58 -12.07
N LYS A 176 6.52 -18.00 -12.61
CA LYS A 176 5.25 -17.76 -11.92
C LYS A 176 5.41 -16.95 -10.63
N MET A 177 6.29 -15.97 -10.68
CA MET A 177 6.52 -14.99 -9.62
C MET A 177 5.67 -13.75 -9.93
N PRO A 178 4.60 -13.46 -9.18
CA PRO A 178 3.87 -12.21 -9.34
C PRO A 178 4.76 -11.02 -9.00
N VAL A 179 4.44 -9.85 -9.57
CA VAL A 179 5.21 -8.62 -9.41
C VAL A 179 4.34 -7.55 -8.76
N ASN A 180 4.77 -7.04 -7.62
CA ASN A 180 4.10 -5.98 -6.87
C ASN A 180 4.82 -4.62 -7.11
N ILE A 181 4.04 -3.60 -7.48
CA ILE A 181 4.56 -2.32 -7.99
C ILE A 181 3.86 -1.13 -7.33
N HIS A 182 4.66 -0.29 -6.67
CA HIS A 182 4.33 1.08 -6.31
C HIS A 182 4.58 2.01 -7.49
N ILE A 183 3.52 2.59 -8.04
CA ILE A 183 3.65 3.56 -9.12
C ILE A 183 3.05 4.89 -8.72
N ALA A 184 3.79 5.98 -8.97
CA ALA A 184 3.40 7.33 -8.60
C ALA A 184 3.15 7.47 -7.09
N ASP A 185 2.45 8.53 -6.71
CA ASP A 185 2.00 8.82 -5.34
C ASP A 185 0.56 9.36 -5.36
N PRO A 186 -0.11 9.47 -4.20
CA PRO A 186 -1.45 10.02 -4.17
C PRO A 186 -1.55 11.42 -4.77
N MET A 187 -2.64 11.69 -5.49
CA MET A 187 -2.79 12.92 -6.29
C MET A 187 -2.60 14.22 -5.50
N TRP A 188 -2.96 14.26 -4.21
CA TRP A 188 -2.73 15.45 -3.38
C TRP A 188 -1.26 15.88 -3.29
N MET A 189 -0.30 14.95 -3.46
CA MET A 189 1.13 15.27 -3.48
C MET A 189 1.55 16.04 -4.74
N TYR A 190 0.77 15.95 -5.82
CA TYR A 190 1.00 16.66 -7.10
C TYR A 190 0.22 17.98 -7.20
N LEU A 191 -0.79 18.18 -6.34
CA LEU A 191 -1.61 19.40 -6.32
C LEU A 191 -0.86 20.57 -5.64
N PRO A 192 -1.32 21.83 -5.80
CA PRO A 192 -0.79 22.95 -5.03
C PRO A 192 -0.88 22.72 -3.51
N MET A 193 0.12 23.17 -2.75
CA MET A 193 0.13 23.11 -1.28
C MET A 193 -0.61 24.31 -0.67
N ASP A 194 -1.91 24.39 -0.94
CA ASP A 194 -2.77 25.49 -0.50
C ASP A 194 -4.06 24.99 0.20
N ALA A 195 -4.94 25.92 0.56
CA ALA A 195 -6.17 25.65 1.28
C ALA A 195 -7.23 24.84 0.49
N GLN A 196 -7.01 24.57 -0.81
CA GLN A 196 -7.88 23.75 -1.64
C GLN A 196 -7.38 22.31 -1.78
N ASN A 197 -6.20 21.99 -1.23
CA ASN A 197 -5.68 20.64 -1.20
C ASN A 197 -6.22 19.88 0.02
N ASP A 198 -7.21 19.03 -0.20
CA ASP A 198 -7.86 18.24 0.85
C ASP A 198 -6.85 17.32 1.58
N GLY A 199 -5.82 16.84 0.88
CA GLY A 199 -4.76 15.99 1.42
C GLY A 199 -3.56 16.74 2.03
N LEU A 200 -3.66 18.06 2.26
CA LEU A 200 -2.53 18.94 2.64
C LEU A 200 -1.70 18.40 3.81
N MET A 201 -2.33 17.78 4.81
CA MET A 201 -1.67 17.26 6.01
C MET A 201 -0.53 16.29 5.72
N ASN A 202 -0.69 15.44 4.71
CA ASN A 202 0.36 14.54 4.24
C ASN A 202 1.08 15.10 3.02
N ALA A 203 0.34 15.75 2.12
CA ALA A 203 0.90 16.27 0.88
C ALA A 203 2.03 17.27 1.11
N TYR A 204 1.99 18.08 2.18
CA TYR A 204 3.01 19.11 2.42
C TYR A 204 4.42 18.54 2.63
N GLU A 205 4.51 17.45 3.39
CA GLU A 205 5.76 16.73 3.64
C GLU A 205 6.22 15.98 2.38
N TRP A 206 5.28 15.27 1.75
CA TRP A 206 5.55 14.36 0.63
C TRP A 206 5.31 14.97 -0.75
N ARG A 207 5.30 16.30 -0.85
CA ARG A 207 4.95 17.01 -2.10
C ARG A 207 5.92 16.63 -3.22
N ILE A 208 5.37 16.52 -4.41
CA ILE A 208 6.12 16.32 -5.64
C ILE A 208 6.18 17.65 -6.37
N ASP A 209 7.38 18.06 -6.76
CA ASP A 209 7.58 19.27 -7.56
C ASP A 209 7.52 18.92 -9.06
N PRO A 210 6.40 19.19 -9.75
CA PRO A 210 6.30 18.88 -11.18
C PRO A 210 7.24 19.75 -12.05
N ALA A 211 7.85 20.80 -11.49
CA ALA A 211 8.83 21.60 -12.20
C ALA A 211 10.24 20.97 -12.20
N GLN A 212 10.46 19.88 -11.44
CA GLN A 212 11.74 19.18 -11.41
C GLN A 212 12.05 18.57 -12.79
N PRO A 213 13.15 18.98 -13.46
CA PRO A 213 13.47 18.46 -14.79
C PRO A 213 13.69 16.95 -14.79
N GLY A 214 13.09 16.27 -15.76
CA GLY A 214 13.24 14.82 -15.95
C GLY A 214 12.32 13.95 -15.08
N LEU A 215 11.51 14.56 -14.21
CA LEU A 215 10.53 13.83 -13.41
C LEU A 215 9.30 13.47 -14.25
N LEU A 216 8.92 12.18 -14.27
CA LEU A 216 7.63 11.77 -14.83
C LEU A 216 6.50 12.16 -13.87
N ASP A 217 5.42 12.74 -14.41
CA ASP A 217 4.22 13.06 -13.66
C ASP A 217 3.36 11.81 -13.40
N HIS A 218 2.27 11.97 -12.62
CA HIS A 218 1.35 10.90 -12.27
C HIS A 218 0.83 10.14 -13.50
N GLY A 219 0.42 10.85 -14.55
CA GLY A 219 -0.14 10.26 -15.77
C GLY A 219 0.91 9.51 -16.58
N ALA A 220 2.11 10.07 -16.71
CA ALA A 220 3.23 9.42 -17.39
C ALA A 220 3.66 8.14 -16.66
N LEU A 221 3.73 8.17 -15.32
CA LEU A 221 4.02 6.98 -14.50
C LEU A 221 2.96 5.89 -14.65
N LEU A 222 1.67 6.24 -14.62
CA LEU A 222 0.61 5.27 -14.91
C LEU A 222 0.74 4.65 -16.30
N GLN A 223 1.20 5.43 -17.28
CA GLN A 223 1.42 4.93 -18.64
C GLN A 223 2.56 3.90 -18.70
N THR A 224 3.67 4.11 -17.99
CA THR A 224 4.78 3.14 -17.93
C THR A 224 4.32 1.84 -17.27
N PHE A 225 3.58 1.92 -16.16
CA PHE A 225 2.98 0.77 -15.51
C PHE A 225 2.03 0.00 -16.44
N GLU A 226 1.11 0.70 -17.10
CA GLU A 226 0.15 0.07 -18.01
C GLU A 226 0.85 -0.60 -19.21
N ASN A 227 1.93 0.00 -19.70
CA ASN A 227 2.75 -0.59 -20.77
C ASN A 227 3.36 -1.92 -20.34
N VAL A 228 3.89 -2.03 -19.12
CA VAL A 228 4.42 -3.29 -18.61
C VAL A 228 3.34 -4.35 -18.46
N VAL A 229 2.20 -4.01 -17.86
CA VAL A 229 1.09 -4.97 -17.66
C VAL A 229 0.59 -5.50 -19.01
N ARG A 230 0.43 -4.61 -20.00
CA ARG A 230 -0.03 -4.97 -21.35
C ARG A 230 0.94 -5.88 -22.10
N ASN A 231 2.23 -5.62 -21.95
CA ASN A 231 3.27 -6.30 -22.73
C ASN A 231 3.70 -7.66 -22.16
N HIS A 232 3.21 -8.04 -20.97
CA HIS A 232 3.54 -9.29 -20.29
C HIS A 232 2.26 -10.01 -19.78
N PRO A 233 1.36 -10.45 -20.69
CA PRO A 233 0.10 -11.08 -20.31
C PRO A 233 0.27 -12.40 -19.52
N GLU A 234 1.44 -13.04 -19.61
CA GLU A 234 1.82 -14.23 -18.83
C GLU A 234 2.30 -13.93 -17.40
N THR A 235 2.56 -12.66 -17.08
CA THR A 235 3.05 -12.23 -15.76
C THR A 235 1.91 -11.59 -14.99
N MET A 236 1.77 -12.00 -13.73
CA MET A 236 0.78 -11.43 -12.83
C MET A 236 1.33 -10.19 -12.14
N PHE A 237 0.58 -9.09 -12.17
CA PHE A 237 0.96 -7.83 -11.54
C PHE A 237 0.01 -7.50 -10.39
N ILE A 238 0.53 -6.84 -9.36
CA ILE A 238 -0.24 -6.19 -8.30
C ILE A 238 0.09 -4.70 -8.36
N ALA A 239 -0.92 -3.87 -8.65
CA ALA A 239 -0.84 -2.44 -8.42
C ALA A 239 -1.08 -2.15 -6.94
N CYS A 240 -0.04 -1.73 -6.23
CA CYS A 240 -0.16 -1.34 -4.83
C CYS A 240 -1.04 -0.11 -4.68
N HIS A 241 -1.69 0.01 -3.53
CA HIS A 241 -2.33 1.26 -3.12
C HIS A 241 -3.34 1.80 -4.14
N PHE A 242 -4.09 0.92 -4.83
CA PHE A 242 -4.95 1.31 -5.95
C PHE A 242 -4.22 2.03 -7.09
N ALA A 243 -2.97 1.66 -7.40
CA ALA A 243 -2.09 2.37 -8.33
C ALA A 243 -1.96 3.88 -8.00
N ASN A 244 -2.09 4.24 -6.72
CA ASN A 244 -2.16 5.62 -6.26
C ASN A 244 -3.26 6.46 -6.94
N CYS A 245 -4.36 5.80 -7.31
CA CYS A 245 -5.52 6.39 -7.98
C CYS A 245 -6.79 6.38 -7.11
N THR A 246 -6.66 6.41 -5.78
CA THR A 246 -7.83 6.45 -4.88
C THR A 246 -8.72 7.69 -5.08
N TYR A 247 -8.16 8.76 -5.64
CA TYR A 247 -8.90 9.96 -6.03
C TYR A 247 -9.86 9.73 -7.21
N ASP A 248 -9.60 8.72 -8.05
CA ASP A 248 -10.46 8.32 -9.16
C ASP A 248 -10.41 6.80 -9.41
N LEU A 249 -11.32 6.09 -8.74
CA LEU A 249 -11.46 4.64 -8.88
C LEU A 249 -11.88 4.20 -10.29
N ASN A 250 -12.31 5.11 -11.19
CA ASN A 250 -12.58 4.75 -12.58
C ASN A 250 -11.30 4.40 -13.35
N ILE A 251 -10.16 5.00 -12.98
CA ILE A 251 -8.86 4.66 -13.56
C ILE A 251 -8.51 3.22 -13.22
N VAL A 252 -8.65 2.84 -11.94
CA VAL A 252 -8.37 1.48 -11.46
C VAL A 252 -9.35 0.48 -12.07
N ALA A 253 -10.64 0.83 -12.13
CA ALA A 253 -11.67 0.03 -12.78
C ALA A 253 -11.32 -0.29 -14.25
N ARG A 254 -10.91 0.73 -15.03
CA ARG A 254 -10.50 0.55 -16.42
C ARG A 254 -9.32 -0.41 -16.53
N LEU A 255 -8.31 -0.27 -15.66
CA LEU A 255 -7.14 -1.15 -15.66
C LEU A 255 -7.54 -2.61 -15.38
N LEU A 256 -8.38 -2.85 -14.37
CA LEU A 256 -8.88 -4.19 -14.02
C LEU A 256 -9.77 -4.80 -15.11
N ASP A 257 -10.63 -4.00 -15.75
CA ASP A 257 -11.48 -4.43 -16.86
C ASP A 257 -10.64 -4.79 -18.11
N THR A 258 -9.50 -4.12 -18.31
CA THR A 258 -8.66 -4.30 -19.50
C THR A 258 -7.66 -5.44 -19.35
N TYR A 259 -7.07 -5.61 -18.16
CA TYR A 259 -5.90 -6.47 -17.95
C TYR A 259 -6.22 -7.65 -17.02
N PRO A 260 -6.50 -8.85 -17.57
CA PRO A 260 -6.82 -10.03 -16.77
C PRO A 260 -5.63 -10.57 -15.96
N ASN A 261 -4.43 -10.02 -16.14
CA ASN A 261 -3.22 -10.31 -15.39
C ASN A 261 -2.91 -9.25 -14.29
N LEU A 262 -3.82 -8.30 -14.03
CA LEU A 262 -3.67 -7.29 -12.96
C LEU A 262 -4.53 -7.55 -11.70
N TYR A 263 -3.92 -7.52 -10.54
CA TYR A 263 -4.55 -7.41 -9.23
C TYR A 263 -4.28 -6.02 -8.63
N VAL A 264 -5.05 -5.64 -7.63
CA VAL A 264 -4.87 -4.38 -6.89
C VAL A 264 -4.93 -4.67 -5.40
N ASP A 265 -4.02 -4.11 -4.61
CA ASP A 265 -4.15 -4.12 -3.16
C ASP A 265 -4.68 -2.78 -2.61
N ASN A 266 -5.20 -2.84 -1.39
CA ASN A 266 -5.71 -1.68 -0.66
C ASN A 266 -4.73 -1.11 0.38
N ALA A 267 -3.48 -1.54 0.34
CA ALA A 267 -2.48 -1.22 1.35
C ALA A 267 -2.33 0.30 1.51
N ALA A 268 -2.17 0.78 2.75
CA ALA A 268 -2.09 2.21 3.08
C ALA A 268 -3.22 3.12 2.53
N ARG A 269 -4.35 2.59 2.03
CA ARG A 269 -5.42 3.39 1.40
C ARG A 269 -6.78 3.29 2.11
N PHE A 270 -6.76 2.83 3.36
CA PHE A 270 -7.96 2.68 4.19
C PHE A 270 -8.61 4.03 4.50
N ALA A 271 -7.84 5.03 4.92
CA ALA A 271 -8.38 6.32 5.35
C ALA A 271 -9.01 7.11 4.19
N GLU A 272 -8.49 6.94 2.98
CA GLU A 272 -8.87 7.72 1.82
C GLU A 272 -10.04 7.08 1.08
N THR A 273 -10.14 5.75 1.07
CA THR A 273 -11.34 5.07 0.58
C THR A 273 -12.51 5.15 1.56
N ALA A 274 -12.24 5.26 2.86
CA ALA A 274 -13.26 5.42 3.90
C ALA A 274 -14.05 6.73 3.81
N THR A 275 -13.55 7.77 3.12
CA THR A 275 -14.30 9.04 2.94
C THR A 275 -15.42 8.95 1.91
N ILE A 276 -15.36 7.95 1.03
CA ILE A 276 -16.31 7.73 -0.07
C ILE A 276 -17.00 6.37 0.05
N PRO A 277 -17.57 6.00 1.21
CA PRO A 277 -17.90 4.61 1.56
C PRO A 277 -18.86 3.94 0.58
N ARG A 278 -19.83 4.69 0.03
CA ARG A 278 -20.77 4.16 -0.98
C ARG A 278 -20.10 3.83 -2.31
N VAL A 279 -19.18 4.67 -2.76
CA VAL A 279 -18.43 4.47 -4.01
C VAL A 279 -17.41 3.35 -3.83
N ALA A 280 -16.65 3.40 -2.72
CA ALA A 280 -15.68 2.36 -2.38
C ALA A 280 -16.34 0.99 -2.24
N LYS A 281 -17.45 0.87 -1.48
CA LYS A 281 -18.22 -0.38 -1.35
C LYS A 281 -18.62 -0.95 -2.71
N ALA A 282 -19.21 -0.14 -3.58
CA ALA A 282 -19.63 -0.57 -4.91
C ALA A 282 -18.42 -1.04 -5.77
N PHE A 283 -17.27 -0.38 -5.65
CA PHE A 283 -16.03 -0.80 -6.31
C PHE A 283 -15.54 -2.15 -5.79
N TYR A 284 -15.43 -2.31 -4.46
CA TYR A 284 -15.02 -3.56 -3.83
C TYR A 284 -15.94 -4.72 -4.21
N GLU A 285 -17.26 -4.50 -4.22
CA GLU A 285 -18.24 -5.53 -4.62
C GLU A 285 -18.12 -5.90 -6.10
N ARG A 286 -17.91 -4.93 -7.00
CA ARG A 286 -17.77 -5.17 -8.44
C ARG A 286 -16.47 -5.92 -8.78
N TYR A 287 -15.35 -5.53 -8.17
CA TYR A 287 -14.01 -6.06 -8.49
C TYR A 287 -13.49 -7.09 -7.48
N GLN A 288 -14.37 -7.62 -6.62
CA GLN A 288 -14.04 -8.50 -5.49
C GLN A 288 -13.13 -9.70 -5.80
N ASP A 289 -12.98 -10.13 -7.06
CA ASP A 289 -12.15 -11.27 -7.46
C ASP A 289 -10.70 -10.89 -7.81
N ARG A 290 -10.36 -9.59 -7.81
CA ARG A 290 -9.04 -9.05 -8.18
C ARG A 290 -8.46 -8.07 -7.17
N LEU A 291 -9.11 -7.93 -6.00
CA LEU A 291 -8.65 -7.08 -4.92
C LEU A 291 -7.99 -7.91 -3.82
N LEU A 292 -6.90 -7.39 -3.28
CA LEU A 292 -6.09 -8.02 -2.24
C LEU A 292 -6.08 -7.15 -0.99
N PHE A 293 -6.09 -7.79 0.17
CA PHE A 293 -5.78 -7.10 1.42
C PHE A 293 -4.27 -6.92 1.56
N GLY A 294 -3.85 -5.71 1.90
CA GLY A 294 -2.48 -5.40 2.27
C GLY A 294 -2.47 -4.32 3.36
N THR A 295 -1.46 -4.29 4.21
CA THR A 295 -1.34 -3.22 5.21
C THR A 295 -0.32 -2.15 4.87
N ASP A 296 0.76 -2.51 4.16
CA ASP A 296 1.97 -1.70 4.01
C ASP A 296 2.61 -1.39 5.38
N LEU A 297 2.53 -2.36 6.30
CA LEU A 297 3.25 -2.30 7.55
C LEU A 297 4.59 -3.03 7.39
N GLY A 298 5.64 -2.40 7.87
CA GLY A 298 6.86 -3.09 8.23
C GLY A 298 6.98 -3.27 9.73
N TYR A 299 7.89 -4.15 10.12
CA TYR A 299 8.33 -4.17 11.51
C TYR A 299 9.33 -3.03 11.72
N ASP A 300 8.84 -1.94 12.28
CA ASP A 300 9.64 -0.81 12.75
C ASP A 300 9.77 -0.86 14.28
N LEU A 301 10.96 -0.56 14.80
CA LEU A 301 11.17 -0.39 16.25
C LEU A 301 10.51 0.90 16.77
N GLU A 302 10.31 1.91 15.91
CA GLU A 302 9.64 3.16 16.26
C GLU A 302 8.12 3.00 16.27
N MET A 303 7.55 2.24 15.33
CA MET A 303 6.16 1.83 15.35
C MET A 303 5.99 0.62 16.28
N ASN A 304 5.79 0.90 17.57
CA ASN A 304 5.66 -0.14 18.58
C ASN A 304 4.55 -1.17 18.23
N MET A 305 4.61 -2.32 18.89
CA MET A 305 3.68 -3.44 18.67
C MET A 305 2.19 -3.07 18.74
N GLU A 306 1.86 -2.05 19.52
CA GLU A 306 0.51 -1.54 19.70
C GLU A 306 0.00 -0.81 18.46
N TYR A 307 0.86 -0.05 17.77
CA TYR A 307 0.51 0.64 16.53
C TYR A 307 0.02 -0.34 15.45
N ALA A 308 0.80 -1.39 15.17
CA ALA A 308 0.45 -2.38 14.16
C ALA A 308 -0.86 -3.12 14.50
N ALA A 309 -1.05 -3.48 15.77
CA ALA A 309 -2.29 -4.11 16.23
C ALA A 309 -3.49 -3.16 16.03
N LYS A 310 -3.35 -1.88 16.39
CA LYS A 310 -4.38 -0.87 16.20
C LYS A 310 -4.66 -0.61 14.72
N PHE A 311 -3.63 -0.63 13.86
CA PHE A 311 -3.81 -0.48 12.41
C PHE A 311 -4.69 -1.60 11.84
N TYR A 312 -4.42 -2.87 12.17
CA TYR A 312 -5.29 -3.99 11.77
C TYR A 312 -6.74 -3.78 12.23
N GLN A 313 -6.95 -3.35 13.48
CA GLN A 313 -8.29 -3.07 14.02
C GLN A 313 -9.02 -2.00 13.22
N VAL A 314 -8.32 -0.92 12.88
CA VAL A 314 -8.88 0.18 12.09
C VAL A 314 -9.18 -0.26 10.67
N ALA A 315 -8.29 -1.02 10.03
CA ALA A 315 -8.51 -1.60 8.71
C ALA A 315 -9.76 -2.49 8.69
N PHE A 316 -9.91 -3.41 9.65
CA PHE A 316 -11.08 -4.28 9.74
C PHE A 316 -12.35 -3.50 10.10
N ARG A 317 -12.27 -2.50 10.98
CA ARG A 317 -13.40 -1.63 11.27
C ARG A 317 -13.89 -0.91 10.00
N ILE A 318 -12.97 -0.37 9.21
CA ILE A 318 -13.31 0.29 7.93
C ILE A 318 -13.94 -0.71 6.96
N MET A 319 -13.41 -1.93 6.83
CA MET A 319 -13.91 -2.87 5.83
C MET A 319 -15.20 -3.59 6.24
N GLU A 320 -15.33 -3.99 7.50
CA GLU A 320 -16.38 -4.89 7.99
C GLU A 320 -17.59 -4.17 8.58
N SER A 321 -17.37 -3.04 9.27
CA SER A 321 -18.44 -2.36 9.98
C SER A 321 -19.26 -1.45 9.07
N THR A 322 -20.43 -1.03 9.55
CA THR A 322 -21.22 0.08 8.99
C THR A 322 -21.11 1.32 9.87
N ASP A 323 -20.01 1.48 10.62
CA ASP A 323 -19.82 2.62 11.50
C ASP A 323 -19.77 3.92 10.67
N ASP A 324 -20.47 4.95 11.13
CA ASP A 324 -20.40 6.26 10.52
C ASP A 324 -19.54 7.21 11.36
N HIS A 325 -18.88 8.15 10.69
CA HIS A 325 -18.33 9.36 11.28
C HIS A 325 -17.47 9.13 12.55
N PHE A 326 -16.37 8.40 12.39
CA PHE A 326 -15.36 8.21 13.44
C PHE A 326 -13.99 8.75 13.02
N TYR A 327 -13.09 8.96 13.98
CA TYR A 327 -11.73 9.43 13.73
C TYR A 327 -10.72 8.46 14.33
N GLU A 328 -9.58 8.30 13.68
CA GLU A 328 -8.46 7.47 14.15
C GLU A 328 -7.16 8.30 14.11
N HIS A 329 -7.15 9.43 14.83
CA HIS A 329 -6.04 10.42 14.86
C HIS A 329 -4.69 9.87 15.32
N GLY A 330 -4.66 8.70 15.96
CA GLY A 330 -3.43 8.01 16.34
C GLY A 330 -2.84 7.14 15.22
N ILE A 331 -3.60 6.92 14.15
CA ILE A 331 -3.19 6.12 12.99
C ILE A 331 -3.05 7.01 11.74
N PHE A 332 -3.99 7.93 11.54
CA PHE A 332 -4.01 8.83 10.39
C PHE A 332 -3.94 10.29 10.83
N THR A 333 -3.29 11.10 10.00
CA THR A 333 -3.10 12.55 10.18
C THR A 333 -4.18 13.39 9.48
N TYR A 334 -5.11 12.73 8.78
CA TYR A 334 -6.18 13.39 8.04
C TYR A 334 -7.22 14.04 8.96
N HIS A 335 -7.88 15.08 8.46
CA HIS A 335 -8.86 15.86 9.22
C HIS A 335 -10.30 15.38 9.02
N TRP A 336 -10.55 14.53 8.02
CA TRP A 336 -11.88 14.02 7.70
C TRP A 336 -12.29 12.85 8.59
N PRO A 337 -13.60 12.67 8.80
CA PRO A 337 -14.12 11.46 9.42
C PRO A 337 -13.99 10.25 8.49
N LEU A 338 -13.91 9.08 9.10
CA LEU A 338 -13.89 7.77 8.46
C LEU A 338 -15.27 7.11 8.57
N TYR A 339 -15.53 6.20 7.62
CA TYR A 339 -16.78 5.47 7.52
C TYR A 339 -16.48 3.99 7.19
N GLY A 340 -17.25 3.11 7.80
CA GLY A 340 -17.27 1.69 7.49
C GLY A 340 -17.93 1.41 6.14
N LEU A 341 -17.38 0.46 5.39
CA LEU A 341 -17.84 0.04 4.08
C LEU A 341 -18.94 -1.03 4.16
N GLY A 342 -19.04 -1.74 5.28
CA GLY A 342 -20.00 -2.82 5.50
C GLY A 342 -19.92 -3.90 4.42
N LEU A 343 -18.71 -4.32 4.03
CA LEU A 343 -18.53 -5.33 2.98
C LEU A 343 -19.17 -6.66 3.42
N SER A 344 -19.79 -7.36 2.46
CA SER A 344 -20.44 -8.63 2.76
C SER A 344 -19.39 -9.71 3.13
N PRO A 345 -19.77 -10.74 3.92
CA PRO A 345 -18.85 -11.82 4.27
C PRO A 345 -18.20 -12.48 3.04
N GLN A 346 -18.95 -12.64 1.94
CA GLN A 346 -18.43 -13.21 0.69
C GLN A 346 -17.33 -12.34 0.06
N VAL A 347 -17.47 -11.02 0.11
CA VAL A 347 -16.48 -10.08 -0.43
C VAL A 347 -15.25 -10.03 0.48
N LEU A 348 -15.46 -10.01 1.79
CA LEU A 348 -14.37 -10.04 2.78
C LEU A 348 -13.51 -11.29 2.65
N GLU A 349 -14.11 -12.48 2.58
CA GLU A 349 -13.36 -13.73 2.44
C GLU A 349 -12.48 -13.75 1.18
N LYS A 350 -12.97 -13.20 0.07
CA LYS A 350 -12.19 -13.09 -1.18
C LYS A 350 -10.98 -12.18 -1.04
N ILE A 351 -11.22 -10.96 -0.56
CA ILE A 351 -10.17 -9.92 -0.44
C ILE A 351 -9.13 -10.32 0.61
N TYR A 352 -9.60 -10.84 1.75
CA TYR A 352 -8.72 -11.27 2.83
C TYR A 352 -7.91 -12.51 2.46
N ARG A 353 -8.43 -13.42 1.64
CA ARG A 353 -7.80 -14.75 1.50
C ARG A 353 -7.83 -15.37 0.12
N LEU A 354 -9.01 -15.55 -0.46
CA LEU A 354 -9.16 -16.46 -1.61
C LEU A 354 -8.44 -15.93 -2.86
N ASN A 355 -8.42 -14.61 -3.05
CA ASN A 355 -7.71 -13.99 -4.17
C ASN A 355 -6.20 -14.16 -4.03
N ALA A 356 -5.66 -13.97 -2.83
CA ALA A 356 -4.25 -14.18 -2.53
C ALA A 356 -3.85 -15.65 -2.75
N LEU A 357 -4.65 -16.61 -2.27
CA LEU A 357 -4.40 -18.04 -2.52
C LEU A 357 -4.38 -18.37 -4.01
N LYS A 358 -5.35 -17.85 -4.77
CA LYS A 358 -5.40 -18.05 -6.22
C LYS A 358 -4.17 -17.47 -6.91
N LEU A 359 -3.68 -16.32 -6.46
CA LEU A 359 -2.50 -15.66 -7.02
C LEU A 359 -1.21 -16.42 -6.69
N LEU A 360 -1.06 -16.89 -5.46
CA LEU A 360 0.15 -17.55 -4.96
C LEU A 360 0.27 -19.04 -5.36
N GLN A 361 -0.81 -19.68 -5.83
CA GLN A 361 -0.85 -21.10 -6.22
C GLN A 361 -0.61 -21.35 -7.72
N GLN A 362 -0.25 -20.32 -8.50
CA GLN A 362 -0.18 -20.42 -9.97
C GLN A 362 0.88 -21.41 -10.47
#